data_AF-A0A9D1H875-F1
#
_entry.id   AF-A0A9D1H875-F1
#
_cell.length_a   1.000
_cell.length_b   1.000
_cell.length_c   1.000
_cell.angle_alpha   90.00
_cell.angle_beta   90.00
_cell.angle_gamma   90.00
#
_symmetry.space_group_name_H-M   'P 1'
#
loop_
_entity.id
_entity.type
_entity.pdbx_description
1 polymer ?
#
loop_
_entity_poly.entity_id
_entity_poly.type
_entity_poly.pdbx_seq_one_letter_code
_entity_poly.pdbx_strand_id
1 'polypeptide(L)'
;MNNNTPNEPLKETRTRDEIHEDLSGQTKLVTDQGLTADSYSVSDPWINSNRLTEEEEEELSGILVEYDMKKEEIVPGMRAFQRKVSFRKNLIYTAVLAVLTVLYFQAVIKKPDYTIGMVLGGLCLLVILMIWYMPVRHINNTVKAVEMDHMTYRLEISEVGFLILEDSGKYLVRFSTPTVSVIELPVCFTVCVSREKVFIIPKRCIRPEDMDEIRRRMQQGLGDRYVVQEK
;
A
#
# COMPACT_ATOMS: atom_id res chain seq x y z
N MET A 1 52.63 12.74 40.37
CA MET A 1 52.92 13.94 39.55
C MET A 1 53.34 13.44 38.18
N ASN A 2 52.37 13.33 37.26
CA ASN A 2 51.95 14.35 36.28
C ASN A 2 53.03 14.58 35.21
N ASN A 3 52.75 14.67 33.91
CA ASN A 3 51.56 14.51 33.09
C ASN A 3 52.10 14.49 31.64
N ASN A 4 51.67 13.54 30.81
CA ASN A 4 51.95 13.59 29.38
C ASN A 4 50.88 14.43 28.68
N THR A 5 51.39 15.46 27.99
CA THR A 5 50.92 16.06 26.72
C THR A 5 49.59 16.85 26.68
N PRO A 6 49.57 18.06 26.07
CA PRO A 6 48.39 18.91 25.97
C PRO A 6 47.63 18.81 24.62
N ASN A 7 46.30 18.88 24.74
CA ASN A 7 45.28 19.52 23.91
C ASN A 7 45.36 19.51 22.37
N GLU A 8 44.40 18.81 21.74
CA GLU A 8 43.55 19.39 20.68
C GLU A 8 42.11 18.82 20.76
N PRO A 9 41.09 19.56 20.31
CA PRO A 9 39.72 19.46 20.81
C PRO A 9 38.92 18.31 20.19
N LEU A 10 38.16 17.64 21.04
CA LEU A 10 37.18 16.61 20.71
C LEU A 10 36.11 17.22 19.79
N LYS A 11 36.22 16.94 18.48
CA LYS A 11 35.18 17.25 17.50
C LYS A 11 34.03 16.27 17.77
N GLU A 12 33.01 16.79 18.45
CA GLU A 12 31.72 16.15 18.76
C GLU A 12 31.13 15.56 17.48
N THR A 13 31.48 14.31 17.19
CA THR A 13 30.87 13.51 16.15
C THR A 13 29.71 12.81 16.84
N ARG A 14 28.56 13.48 16.90
CA ARG A 14 27.29 12.81 17.18
C ARG A 14 27.04 11.85 16.04
N THR A 15 27.53 10.63 16.20
CA THR A 15 27.24 9.52 15.31
C THR A 15 25.74 9.32 15.32
N ARG A 16 25.16 9.31 14.12
CA ARG A 16 23.74 9.20 13.77
C ARG A 16 23.12 7.83 14.11
N ASP A 17 23.71 7.11 15.06
CA ASP A 17 23.38 5.71 15.35
C ASP A 17 22.56 5.55 16.65
N GLU A 18 22.29 6.64 17.38
CA GLU A 18 21.44 6.64 18.60
C GLU A 18 20.02 7.19 18.34
N ILE A 19 19.41 6.85 17.20
CA ILE A 19 17.94 6.97 16.98
C ILE A 19 17.37 5.62 16.51
N HIS A 20 17.96 4.51 16.95
CA HIS A 20 17.47 3.16 16.68
C HIS A 20 17.28 2.34 17.97
N GLU A 21 16.75 2.98 19.00
CA GLU A 21 16.10 2.28 20.12
C GLU A 21 14.66 2.80 20.22
N ASP A 22 13.73 2.11 19.55
CA ASP A 22 12.43 1.72 20.11
C ASP A 22 11.53 1.02 19.06
N LEU A 23 11.42 -0.31 19.19
CA LEU A 23 10.28 -1.22 18.93
C LEU A 23 10.80 -2.64 18.63
N SER A 24 11.29 -3.29 19.68
CA SER A 24 11.52 -4.73 19.74
C SER A 24 10.31 -5.48 19.15
N GLY A 25 10.48 -6.07 17.96
CA GLY A 25 9.51 -6.98 17.34
C GLY A 25 8.97 -6.58 15.96
N GLN A 26 9.17 -5.36 15.44
CA GLN A 26 8.72 -5.01 14.08
C GLN A 26 9.69 -5.55 13.01
N THR A 27 9.19 -6.45 12.17
CA THR A 27 9.89 -7.05 11.02
C THR A 27 9.27 -6.59 9.70
N LYS A 28 10.11 -6.32 8.71
CA LYS A 28 9.68 -6.06 7.34
C LYS A 28 9.37 -7.39 6.66
N LEU A 29 8.10 -7.63 6.36
CA LEU A 29 7.68 -8.80 5.60
C LEU A 29 7.62 -8.46 4.11
N VAL A 30 8.35 -9.23 3.29
CA VAL A 30 8.14 -9.31 1.85
C VAL A 30 7.39 -10.61 1.61
N THR A 31 6.17 -10.51 1.10
CA THR A 31 5.26 -11.63 0.85
C THR A 31 4.83 -11.60 -0.61
N ASP A 32 4.73 -12.78 -1.22
CA ASP A 32 4.08 -12.97 -2.52
C ASP A 32 2.55 -12.95 -2.40
N GLN A 33 2.03 -13.05 -1.17
CA GLN A 33 0.61 -12.93 -0.90
C GLN A 33 0.09 -11.51 -1.12
N GLY A 34 -1.16 -11.45 -1.58
CA GLY A 34 -1.84 -10.21 -1.92
C GLY A 34 -1.34 -9.60 -3.21
N LEU A 35 -1.79 -8.38 -3.48
CA LEU A 35 -1.49 -7.65 -4.70
C LEU A 35 -0.56 -6.49 -4.40
N THR A 36 0.45 -6.34 -5.26
CA THR A 36 1.25 -5.12 -5.33
C THR A 36 0.47 -4.09 -6.15
N ALA A 37 0.27 -2.91 -5.59
CA ALA A 37 -0.51 -1.83 -6.21
C ALA A 37 0.34 -0.83 -7.00
N ASP A 38 1.63 -0.74 -6.66
CA ASP A 38 2.57 0.15 -7.30
C ASP A 38 3.96 -0.50 -7.32
N SER A 39 4.62 -0.48 -8.48
CA SER A 39 5.93 -1.11 -8.70
C SER A 39 6.91 -0.10 -9.32
N TYR A 40 6.99 1.09 -8.71
CA TYR A 40 7.98 2.10 -9.09
C TYR A 40 9.23 2.07 -8.21
N SER A 41 9.21 1.32 -7.10
CA SER A 41 10.36 1.16 -6.22
C SER A 41 11.33 0.11 -6.79
N VAL A 42 12.63 0.38 -6.64
CA VAL A 42 13.73 -0.55 -6.99
C VAL A 42 13.75 -1.76 -6.04
N SER A 43 12.96 -1.75 -4.98
CA SER A 43 12.89 -2.78 -3.93
C SER A 43 11.49 -3.37 -3.84
N ASP A 44 11.40 -4.67 -3.55
CA ASP A 44 10.12 -5.33 -3.33
C ASP A 44 9.30 -4.66 -2.21
N PRO A 45 7.98 -4.54 -2.40
CA PRO A 45 7.13 -3.85 -1.45
C PRO A 45 6.98 -4.69 -0.19
N TRP A 46 7.27 -4.06 0.95
CA TRP A 46 7.30 -4.71 2.26
C TRP A 46 6.17 -4.19 3.17
N ILE A 47 5.81 -5.01 4.16
CA ILE A 47 4.76 -4.73 5.14
C ILE A 47 5.40 -4.62 6.53
N ASN A 48 5.01 -3.60 7.30
CA ASN A 48 5.34 -3.55 8.73
C ASN A 48 4.52 -4.64 9.43
N SER A 49 5.21 -5.67 9.92
CA SER A 49 4.59 -6.80 10.61
C SER A 49 5.39 -7.15 11.85
N ASN A 50 4.88 -8.05 12.67
CA ASN A 50 5.62 -8.67 13.74
C ASN A 50 5.63 -10.17 13.47
N ARG A 51 6.82 -10.76 13.33
CA ARG A 51 6.92 -12.22 13.29
C ARG A 51 6.55 -12.75 14.66
N LEU A 52 5.61 -13.68 14.70
CA LEU A 52 5.18 -14.29 15.95
C LEU A 52 6.21 -15.32 16.43
N THR A 53 6.35 -15.45 17.75
CA THR A 53 7.03 -16.60 18.36
C THR A 53 6.12 -17.83 18.36
N GLU A 54 6.67 -19.03 18.55
CA GLU A 54 5.88 -20.27 18.60
C GLU A 54 4.76 -20.18 19.66
N GLU A 55 5.04 -19.58 20.82
CA GLU A 55 4.05 -19.33 21.88
C GLU A 55 2.92 -18.39 21.41
N GLU A 56 3.27 -17.28 20.76
CA GLU A 56 2.28 -16.34 20.22
C GLU A 56 1.47 -16.95 19.07
N GLU A 57 2.03 -17.86 18.27
CA GLU A 57 1.30 -18.55 17.20
C GLU A 57 0.22 -19.50 17.73
N GLU A 58 0.45 -20.11 18.90
CA GLU A 58 -0.54 -20.95 19.59
C GLU A 58 -1.63 -20.11 20.27
N GLU A 59 -1.25 -18.98 20.88
CA GLU A 59 -2.20 -18.08 21.56
C GLU A 59 -3.05 -17.26 20.58
N LEU A 60 -2.43 -16.68 19.54
CA LEU A 60 -3.13 -15.91 18.52
C LEU A 60 -3.63 -16.82 17.41
N SER A 61 -4.82 -17.37 17.62
CA SER A 61 -5.61 -17.98 16.54
C SER A 61 -6.62 -16.98 15.97
N GLY A 62 -6.79 -17.03 14.64
CA GLY A 62 -7.72 -16.19 13.90
C GLY A 62 -8.75 -17.02 13.14
N ILE A 63 -9.66 -16.33 12.47
CA ILE A 63 -10.50 -16.97 11.46
C ILE A 63 -9.66 -17.11 10.20
N LEU A 64 -9.33 -18.35 9.83
CA LEU A 64 -8.58 -18.66 8.61
C LEU A 64 -9.48 -18.50 7.38
N VAL A 65 -9.06 -17.63 6.47
CA VAL A 65 -9.69 -17.42 5.18
C VAL A 65 -8.73 -17.84 4.08
N GLU A 66 -9.05 -18.96 3.43
CA GLU A 66 -8.39 -19.37 2.18
C GLU A 66 -9.20 -18.85 1.00
N TYR A 67 -8.55 -18.12 0.09
CA TYR A 67 -9.25 -17.47 -1.01
C TYR A 67 -8.45 -17.43 -2.31
N ASP A 68 -9.17 -17.55 -3.41
CA ASP A 68 -8.71 -17.24 -4.76
C ASP A 68 -9.31 -15.89 -5.20
N MET A 69 -8.57 -15.12 -5.99
CA MET A 69 -9.04 -13.82 -6.47
C MET A 69 -9.53 -13.90 -7.92
N LYS A 70 -10.73 -13.38 -8.19
CA LYS A 70 -11.26 -13.24 -9.56
C LYS A 70 -11.20 -11.79 -10.03
N LYS A 71 -11.15 -11.59 -11.35
CA LYS A 71 -11.20 -10.26 -11.98
C LYS A 71 -12.31 -9.34 -11.45
N GLU A 72 -13.49 -9.90 -11.26
CA GLU A 72 -14.67 -9.15 -10.79
C GLU A 72 -14.49 -8.59 -9.36
N GLU A 73 -13.60 -9.19 -8.57
CA GLU A 73 -13.28 -8.81 -7.20
C GLU A 73 -12.02 -7.92 -7.15
N ILE A 74 -11.02 -8.25 -7.98
CA ILE A 74 -9.74 -7.51 -8.08
C ILE A 74 -9.95 -6.10 -8.61
N VAL A 75 -10.69 -5.93 -9.70
CA VAL A 75 -10.88 -4.62 -10.33
C VAL A 75 -11.50 -3.60 -9.38
N PRO A 76 -12.65 -3.87 -8.70
CA PRO A 76 -13.23 -2.91 -7.77
C PRO A 76 -12.34 -2.71 -6.54
N GLY A 77 -11.72 -3.77 -5.99
CA GLY A 77 -10.83 -3.63 -4.83
C GLY A 77 -9.59 -2.78 -5.11
N MET A 78 -8.91 -3.03 -6.23
CA MET A 78 -7.77 -2.22 -6.64
C MET A 78 -8.15 -0.77 -6.96
N ARG A 79 -9.31 -0.53 -7.59
CA ARG A 79 -9.80 0.83 -7.83
C ARG A 79 -10.07 1.57 -6.52
N ALA A 80 -10.69 0.91 -5.54
CA ALA A 80 -10.94 1.49 -4.22
C ALA A 80 -9.62 1.84 -3.52
N PHE A 81 -8.64 0.93 -3.58
CA PHE A 81 -7.29 1.15 -3.06
C PHE A 81 -6.58 2.35 -3.73
N GLN A 82 -6.51 2.36 -5.06
CA GLN A 82 -5.82 3.42 -5.82
C GLN A 82 -6.47 4.78 -5.61
N ARG A 83 -7.81 4.83 -5.50
CA ARG A 83 -8.53 6.07 -5.17
C ARG A 83 -8.12 6.61 -3.81
N LYS A 84 -7.89 5.73 -2.83
CA LYS A 84 -7.45 6.13 -1.49
C LYS A 84 -5.99 6.60 -1.45
N VAL A 85 -5.10 5.89 -2.14
CA VAL A 85 -3.64 6.12 -2.02
C VAL A 85 -3.10 7.14 -3.03
N SER A 86 -3.52 7.06 -4.29
CA SER A 86 -2.86 7.77 -5.40
C SER A 86 -3.67 8.95 -5.93
N PHE A 87 -4.99 8.97 -5.75
CA PHE A 87 -5.86 10.00 -6.36
C PHE A 87 -5.47 11.43 -5.97
N ARG A 88 -5.20 11.70 -4.69
CA ARG A 88 -4.84 13.05 -4.23
C ARG A 88 -3.53 13.55 -4.83
N LYS A 89 -2.51 12.68 -4.90
CA LYS A 89 -1.20 13.02 -5.48
C LYS A 89 -1.33 13.26 -6.98
N ASN A 90 -1.97 12.34 -7.69
CA ASN A 90 -2.15 12.42 -9.14
C ASN A 90 -2.98 13.65 -9.53
N LEU A 91 -3.96 14.05 -8.70
CA LEU A 91 -4.73 15.27 -8.89
C LEU A 91 -3.87 16.54 -8.76
N ILE A 92 -2.99 16.61 -7.75
CA ILE A 92 -2.07 17.75 -7.58
C ILE A 92 -1.11 17.86 -8.77
N TYR A 93 -0.48 16.77 -9.18
CA TYR A 93 0.41 16.77 -10.36
C TYR A 93 -0.32 17.16 -11.63
N THR A 94 -1.54 16.64 -11.84
CA THR A 94 -2.38 17.01 -12.98
C THR A 94 -2.74 18.49 -12.95
N ALA A 95 -3.07 19.06 -11.80
CA ALA A 95 -3.41 20.48 -11.66
C ALA A 95 -2.21 21.37 -12.01
N VAL A 96 -1.01 21.06 -11.50
CA VAL A 96 0.21 21.81 -11.81
C VAL A 96 0.53 21.75 -13.30
N LEU A 97 0.50 20.55 -13.90
CA LEU A 97 0.74 20.37 -15.33
C LEU A 97 -0.32 21.05 -16.20
N ALA A 98 -1.58 21.07 -15.77
CA ALA A 98 -2.66 21.76 -16.48
C ALA A 98 -2.43 23.27 -16.49
N VAL A 99 -2.04 23.87 -15.36
CA VAL A 99 -1.68 25.30 -15.29
C VAL A 99 -0.51 25.61 -16.23
N LEU A 100 0.55 24.80 -16.22
CA LEU A 100 1.68 24.95 -17.14
C LEU A 100 1.24 24.86 -18.60
N THR A 101 0.38 23.89 -18.92
CA THR A 101 -0.17 23.71 -20.28
C THR A 101 -0.90 24.96 -20.74
N VAL A 102 -1.74 25.57 -19.88
CA VAL A 102 -2.47 26.80 -20.21
C VAL A 102 -1.50 27.97 -20.42
N LEU A 103 -0.47 28.11 -19.59
CA LEU A 103 0.54 29.18 -19.74
C LEU A 103 1.30 29.04 -21.07
N TYR A 104 1.72 27.82 -21.43
CA TYR A 104 2.38 27.57 -22.72
C TYR A 104 1.44 27.82 -23.90
N PHE A 105 0.17 27.44 -23.78
CA PHE A 105 -0.83 27.70 -24.83
C PHE A 105 -1.07 29.20 -25.03
N GLN A 106 -1.17 29.98 -23.95
CA GLN A 106 -1.27 31.44 -24.02
C GLN A 106 -0.03 32.08 -24.68
N ALA A 107 1.17 31.56 -24.41
CA ALA A 107 2.41 32.05 -25.02
C ALA A 107 2.44 31.79 -26.53
N VAL A 108 1.99 30.60 -26.97
CA VAL A 108 1.89 30.23 -28.38
C VAL A 108 0.90 31.11 -29.14
N ILE A 109 -0.25 31.44 -28.54
CA ILE A 109 -1.24 32.34 -29.18
C ILE A 109 -0.67 33.75 -29.39
N LYS A 110 0.10 34.27 -28.43
CA LYS A 110 0.70 35.62 -28.54
C LYS A 110 1.88 35.68 -29.52
N LYS A 111 2.61 34.58 -29.71
CA LYS A 111 3.75 34.47 -30.64
C LYS A 111 3.71 33.14 -31.39
N PRO A 112 3.22 33.12 -32.65
CA PRO A 112 3.06 31.87 -33.40
C PRO A 112 4.39 31.18 -33.75
N ASP A 113 5.52 31.87 -33.68
CA ASP A 113 6.87 31.31 -33.91
C ASP A 113 7.43 30.57 -32.67
N TYR A 114 6.64 30.42 -31.59
CA TYR A 114 7.07 29.74 -30.37
C TYR A 114 6.87 28.22 -30.45
N THR A 115 7.58 27.59 -31.39
CA THR A 115 7.58 26.12 -31.61
C THR A 115 7.88 25.34 -30.33
N ILE A 116 8.77 25.86 -29.47
CA ILE A 116 9.12 25.26 -28.17
C ILE A 116 7.89 25.14 -27.25
N GLY A 117 7.01 26.15 -27.22
CA GLY A 117 5.81 26.11 -26.36
C GLY A 117 4.77 25.09 -26.81
N MET A 118 4.64 24.87 -28.13
CA MET A 118 3.77 23.82 -28.66
C MET A 118 4.26 22.43 -28.26
N VAL A 119 5.57 22.17 -28.41
CA VAL A 119 6.19 20.90 -27.99
C VAL A 119 6.04 20.68 -26.49
N LEU A 120 6.32 21.71 -25.68
CA LEU A 120 6.31 21.60 -24.23
C LEU A 120 4.88 21.46 -23.66
N GLY A 121 3.90 22.17 -24.24
CA GLY A 121 2.49 21.98 -23.92
C GLY A 121 1.97 20.59 -24.31
N GLY A 122 2.36 20.09 -25.49
CA GLY A 122 2.06 18.72 -25.92
C GLY A 122 2.67 17.67 -24.99
N LEU A 123 3.90 17.88 -24.54
CA LEU A 123 4.57 17.01 -23.57
C LEU A 123 3.84 17.02 -22.21
N CYS A 124 3.42 18.18 -21.71
CA CYS A 124 2.64 18.26 -20.47
C CYS A 124 1.32 17.47 -20.58
N LEU A 125 0.59 17.59 -21.69
CA LEU A 125 -0.62 16.80 -21.93
C LEU A 125 -0.33 15.30 -21.98
N LEU A 126 0.76 14.88 -22.64
CA LEU A 126 1.18 13.48 -22.69
C LEU A 126 1.47 12.94 -21.29
N VAL A 127 2.16 13.70 -20.44
CA VAL A 127 2.44 13.29 -19.04
C VAL A 127 1.14 13.18 -18.24
N ILE A 128 0.20 14.12 -18.40
CA ILE A 128 -1.13 14.02 -17.77
C ILE A 128 -1.81 12.71 -18.20
N LEU A 129 -1.85 12.43 -19.51
CA LEU A 129 -2.44 11.18 -20.01
C LEU A 129 -1.76 9.94 -19.40
N MET A 130 -0.44 9.94 -19.27
CA MET A 130 0.29 8.84 -18.63
C MET A 130 -0.05 8.66 -17.15
N ILE A 131 -0.17 9.74 -16.38
CA ILE A 131 -0.53 9.70 -14.95
C ILE A 131 -1.88 8.99 -14.73
N TRP A 132 -2.84 9.19 -15.62
CA TRP A 132 -4.17 8.58 -15.53
C TRP A 132 -4.27 7.21 -16.21
N TYR A 133 -3.49 6.98 -17.26
CA TYR A 133 -3.47 5.70 -17.99
C TYR A 133 -2.76 4.59 -17.20
N MET A 134 -1.67 4.91 -16.51
CA MET A 134 -0.84 3.90 -15.85
C MET A 134 -1.57 3.12 -14.74
N PRO A 135 -2.35 3.74 -13.82
CA PRO A 135 -3.07 3.00 -12.78
C PRO A 135 -4.08 2.00 -13.36
N VAL A 136 -4.78 2.38 -14.44
CA VAL A 136 -5.74 1.52 -15.14
C VAL A 136 -5.03 0.34 -15.80
N ARG A 137 -3.90 0.61 -16.46
CA ARG A 137 -3.08 -0.44 -17.08
C ARG A 137 -2.52 -1.40 -16.04
N HIS A 138 -2.07 -0.91 -14.88
CA HIS A 138 -1.56 -1.73 -13.80
C HIS A 138 -2.63 -2.73 -13.31
N ILE A 139 -3.86 -2.28 -13.06
CA ILE A 139 -4.96 -3.16 -12.64
C ILE A 139 -5.17 -4.29 -13.66
N ASN A 140 -5.23 -3.94 -14.95
CA ASN A 140 -5.46 -4.93 -16.00
C ASN A 140 -4.30 -5.95 -16.10
N ASN A 141 -3.06 -5.51 -15.88
CA ASN A 141 -1.90 -6.41 -15.85
C ASN A 141 -1.93 -7.34 -14.63
N THR A 142 -2.26 -6.81 -13.45
CA THR A 142 -2.41 -7.62 -12.22
C THR A 142 -3.51 -8.67 -12.36
N VAL A 143 -4.67 -8.30 -12.91
CA VAL A 143 -5.76 -9.24 -13.19
C VAL A 143 -5.28 -10.39 -14.09
N LYS A 144 -4.59 -10.07 -15.18
CA LYS A 144 -4.07 -11.10 -16.11
C LYS A 144 -3.08 -12.03 -15.41
N ALA A 145 -2.19 -11.50 -14.58
CA ALA A 145 -1.22 -12.31 -13.85
C ALA A 145 -1.91 -13.29 -12.89
N VAL A 146 -2.89 -12.80 -12.11
CA VAL A 146 -3.64 -13.64 -11.17
C VAL A 146 -4.49 -14.70 -11.88
N GLU A 147 -5.11 -14.35 -13.01
CA GLU A 147 -5.88 -15.30 -13.83
C GLU A 147 -5.01 -16.41 -14.42
N MET A 148 -3.74 -16.15 -14.72
CA MET A 148 -2.82 -17.14 -15.28
C MET A 148 -2.29 -18.13 -14.23
N ASP A 149 -2.13 -17.68 -12.98
CA ASP A 149 -1.37 -18.40 -11.96
C ASP A 149 -2.26 -19.17 -10.96
N HIS A 150 -3.58 -18.92 -10.97
CA HIS A 150 -4.57 -19.57 -10.09
C HIS A 150 -4.12 -19.70 -8.61
N MET A 151 -3.44 -18.67 -8.11
CA MET A 151 -2.87 -18.66 -6.77
C MET A 151 -3.96 -18.64 -5.68
N THR A 152 -3.79 -19.51 -4.68
CA THR A 152 -4.60 -19.53 -3.46
C THR A 152 -3.86 -18.83 -2.34
N TYR A 153 -4.51 -17.86 -1.71
CA TYR A 153 -3.94 -17.06 -0.63
C TYR A 153 -4.54 -17.47 0.72
N ARG A 154 -3.77 -17.32 1.80
CA ARG A 154 -4.18 -17.70 3.15
C ARG A 154 -3.99 -16.54 4.11
N LEU A 155 -5.08 -16.05 4.69
CA LEU A 155 -5.03 -14.97 5.67
C LEU A 155 -5.87 -15.33 6.89
N GLU A 156 -5.30 -15.19 8.08
CA GLU A 156 -6.03 -15.31 9.34
C GLU A 156 -6.43 -13.93 9.87
N ILE A 157 -7.65 -13.81 10.37
CA ILE A 157 -8.16 -12.55 10.96
C ILE A 157 -8.32 -12.78 12.46
N SER A 158 -7.41 -12.21 13.25
CA SER A 158 -7.44 -12.26 14.71
C SER A 158 -8.14 -11.02 15.30
N GLU A 159 -8.26 -10.97 16.63
CA GLU A 159 -8.84 -9.81 17.31
C GLU A 159 -7.93 -8.58 17.27
N VAL A 160 -6.62 -8.78 17.12
CA VAL A 160 -5.60 -7.72 17.14
C VAL A 160 -5.11 -7.32 15.75
N GLY A 161 -5.30 -8.14 14.72
CA GLY A 161 -4.79 -7.85 13.39
C GLY A 161 -5.03 -8.92 12.33
N PHE A 162 -4.31 -8.75 11.22
CA PHE A 162 -4.23 -9.73 10.14
C PHE A 162 -2.98 -10.59 10.31
N LEU A 163 -3.13 -11.90 10.22
CA LEU A 163 -2.05 -12.88 10.27
C LEU A 163 -1.80 -13.39 8.85
N ILE A 164 -0.60 -13.13 8.34
CA ILE A 164 -0.13 -13.60 7.03
C ILE A 164 0.68 -14.87 7.27
N LEU A 165 0.25 -15.98 6.66
CA LEU A 165 0.87 -17.29 6.85
C LEU A 165 1.86 -17.55 5.71
N GLU A 166 3.15 -17.56 6.01
CA GLU A 166 4.23 -17.88 5.06
C GLU A 166 4.92 -19.19 5.47
N ASP A 167 5.67 -19.81 4.56
CA ASP A 167 6.48 -21.00 4.87
C ASP A 167 7.51 -20.75 5.98
N SER A 168 7.88 -19.49 6.19
CA SER A 168 8.83 -19.07 7.24
C SER A 168 8.19 -18.81 8.62
N GLY A 169 6.87 -18.85 8.73
CA GLY A 169 6.12 -18.61 9.97
C GLY A 169 4.96 -17.62 9.79
N LYS A 170 4.28 -17.28 10.90
CA LYS A 170 3.17 -16.33 10.91
C LYS A 170 3.63 -14.90 11.17
N TYR A 171 3.08 -13.96 10.41
CA TYR A 171 3.36 -12.54 10.52
C TYR A 171 2.10 -11.75 10.86
N LEU A 172 2.13 -11.05 12.00
CA LEU A 172 1.02 -10.23 12.48
C LEU A 172 1.14 -8.79 11.97
N VAL A 173 0.11 -8.35 11.26
CA VAL A 173 -0.13 -6.96 10.88
C VAL A 173 -1.23 -6.41 11.78
N ARG A 174 -0.83 -5.72 12.85
CA ARG A 174 -1.77 -5.20 13.87
C ARG A 174 -2.73 -4.16 13.29
N PHE A 175 -3.97 -4.15 13.77
CA PHE A 175 -4.93 -3.10 13.42
C PHE A 175 -4.46 -1.72 13.90
N SER A 176 -3.70 -1.63 15.00
CA SER A 176 -3.12 -0.38 15.51
C SER A 176 -2.14 0.28 14.54
N THR A 177 -1.58 -0.45 13.58
CA THR A 177 -0.64 0.08 12.59
C THR A 177 -1.33 1.13 11.70
N PRO A 178 -0.90 2.40 11.67
CA PRO A 178 -1.63 3.49 11.02
C PRO A 178 -1.88 3.32 9.52
N THR A 179 -1.01 2.57 8.83
CA THR A 179 -1.15 2.30 7.38
C THR A 179 -2.24 1.29 7.07
N VAL A 180 -2.65 0.49 8.05
CA VAL A 180 -3.65 -0.56 7.90
C VAL A 180 -5.04 0.07 7.85
N SER A 181 -5.81 -0.31 6.84
CA SER A 181 -7.20 0.10 6.70
C SER A 181 -7.98 -0.86 5.82
N VAL A 182 -9.29 -0.89 5.96
CA VAL A 182 -10.16 -1.79 5.20
C VAL A 182 -11.24 -0.99 4.50
N ILE A 183 -11.48 -1.33 3.24
CA ILE A 183 -12.62 -0.84 2.46
C ILE A 183 -13.52 -2.05 2.20
N GLU A 184 -14.70 -2.04 2.80
CA GLU A 184 -15.73 -3.03 2.54
C GLU A 184 -16.47 -2.66 1.24
N LEU A 185 -16.42 -3.56 0.26
CA LEU A 185 -17.19 -3.47 -0.99
C LEU A 185 -18.28 -4.55 -1.00
N PRO A 186 -19.29 -4.47 -1.89
CA PRO A 186 -20.34 -5.48 -1.96
C PRO A 186 -19.84 -6.91 -2.23
N VAL A 187 -18.73 -7.05 -2.98
CA VAL A 187 -18.19 -8.34 -3.42
C VAL A 187 -16.93 -8.80 -2.67
N CYS A 188 -16.20 -7.87 -2.05
CA CYS A 188 -14.91 -8.17 -1.41
C CYS A 188 -14.57 -7.18 -0.28
N PHE A 189 -13.63 -7.57 0.58
CA PHE A 189 -12.94 -6.68 1.50
C PHE A 189 -11.60 -6.31 0.92
N THR A 190 -11.32 -5.01 0.81
CA THR A 190 -10.01 -4.51 0.36
C THR A 190 -9.19 -4.09 1.57
N VAL A 191 -8.28 -4.96 2.01
CA VAL A 191 -7.39 -4.74 3.15
C VAL A 191 -6.11 -4.06 2.66
N CYS A 192 -6.00 -2.77 2.95
CA CYS A 192 -4.84 -1.97 2.65
C CYS A 192 -3.85 -2.10 3.81
N VAL A 193 -2.76 -2.84 3.67
CA VAL A 193 -1.76 -3.01 4.75
C VAL A 193 -0.64 -1.96 4.67
N SER A 194 -0.30 -1.55 3.45
CA SER A 194 0.69 -0.51 3.18
C SER A 194 0.24 0.35 1.99
N ARG A 195 1.10 1.27 1.55
CA ARG A 195 0.84 2.08 0.34
C ARG A 195 1.03 1.30 -0.96
N GLU A 196 1.70 0.15 -0.89
CA GLU A 196 2.10 -0.64 -2.06
C GLU A 196 1.53 -2.05 -2.03
N LYS A 197 1.10 -2.57 -0.87
CA LYS A 197 0.50 -3.91 -0.71
C LYS A 197 -0.95 -3.82 -0.26
N VAL A 198 -1.80 -4.60 -0.93
CA VAL A 198 -3.23 -4.72 -0.65
C VAL A 198 -3.69 -6.17 -0.78
N PHE A 199 -4.52 -6.63 0.13
CA PHE A 199 -5.19 -7.92 0.03
C PHE A 199 -6.65 -7.72 -0.34
N ILE A 200 -7.12 -8.46 -1.33
CA ILE A 200 -8.53 -8.42 -1.76
C ILE A 200 -9.13 -9.75 -1.38
N ILE A 201 -9.96 -9.75 -0.33
CA ILE A 201 -10.58 -10.95 0.22
C ILE A 201 -12.01 -11.02 -0.31
N PRO A 202 -12.34 -11.95 -1.21
CA PRO A 202 -13.70 -12.10 -1.71
C PRO A 202 -14.66 -12.56 -0.61
N LYS A 203 -15.83 -11.94 -0.53
CA LYS A 203 -16.88 -12.36 0.41
C LYS A 203 -17.39 -13.78 0.11
N ARG A 204 -17.25 -14.21 -1.15
CA ARG A 204 -17.52 -15.58 -1.63
C ARG A 204 -16.75 -16.67 -0.87
N CYS A 205 -15.52 -16.39 -0.47
CA CYS A 205 -14.63 -17.38 0.15
C CYS A 205 -14.75 -17.41 1.68
N ILE A 206 -15.54 -16.49 2.25
CA ILE A 206 -15.78 -16.40 3.68
C ILE A 206 -17.07 -17.16 3.99
N ARG A 207 -17.04 -17.98 5.05
CA ARG A 207 -18.23 -18.69 5.49
C ARG A 207 -19.26 -17.70 6.03
N PRO A 208 -20.57 -17.88 5.77
CA PRO A 208 -21.58 -16.96 6.25
C PRO A 208 -21.58 -16.78 7.77
N GLU A 209 -21.24 -17.85 8.51
CA GLU A 209 -21.09 -17.85 9.98
C GLU A 209 -19.95 -16.97 10.49
N ASP A 210 -18.85 -16.87 9.74
CA ASP A 210 -17.66 -16.09 10.10
C ASP A 210 -17.75 -14.62 9.65
N MET A 211 -18.66 -14.31 8.72
CA MET A 211 -18.74 -12.99 8.08
C MET A 211 -19.02 -11.87 9.07
N ASP A 212 -19.97 -12.07 9.97
CA ASP A 212 -20.36 -11.05 10.95
C ASP A 212 -19.27 -10.83 12.00
N GLU A 213 -18.60 -11.91 12.40
CA GLU A 213 -17.48 -11.85 13.34
C GLU A 213 -16.25 -11.17 12.71
N ILE A 214 -15.91 -11.48 11.46
CA ILE A 214 -14.85 -10.79 10.71
C ILE A 214 -15.15 -9.30 10.61
N ARG A 215 -16.39 -8.93 10.24
CA ARG A 215 -16.80 -7.54 10.14
C ARG A 215 -16.67 -6.84 11.50
N ARG A 216 -17.13 -7.48 12.58
CA ARG A 216 -17.04 -6.95 13.95
C ARG A 216 -15.59 -6.71 14.35
N ARG A 217 -14.69 -7.69 14.16
CA ARG A 217 -13.25 -7.57 14.48
C ARG A 217 -12.60 -6.43 13.71
N MET A 218 -12.85 -6.33 12.40
CA MET A 218 -12.30 -5.25 11.58
C MET A 218 -12.84 -3.88 11.98
N GLN A 219 -14.15 -3.76 12.25
CA GLN A 219 -14.77 -2.51 12.68
C GLN A 219 -14.23 -2.05 14.04
N GLN A 220 -14.17 -2.95 15.02
CA GLN A 220 -13.67 -2.65 16.37
C GLN A 220 -12.17 -2.31 16.35
N GLY A 221 -11.36 -3.05 15.59
CA GLY A 221 -9.92 -2.85 15.54
C GLY A 221 -9.48 -1.62 14.74
N LEU A 222 -10.19 -1.28 13.66
CA LEU A 222 -9.78 -0.19 12.76
C LEU A 222 -10.52 1.14 13.00
N GLY A 223 -11.71 1.10 13.61
CA GLY A 223 -12.54 2.28 13.83
C GLY A 223 -12.78 3.05 12.53
N ASP A 224 -12.42 4.35 12.51
CA ASP A 224 -12.56 5.24 11.36
C ASP A 224 -11.79 4.80 10.10
N ARG A 225 -10.84 3.86 10.23
CA ARG A 225 -10.09 3.29 9.10
C ARG A 225 -10.82 2.13 8.42
N TYR A 226 -11.96 1.71 8.97
CA TYR A 226 -12.91 0.82 8.32
C TYR A 226 -13.96 1.64 7.56
N VAL A 227 -13.99 1.52 6.23
CA VAL A 227 -14.93 2.28 5.39
C VAL A 227 -15.82 1.33 4.61
N VAL A 228 -17.13 1.47 4.77
CA VAL A 228 -18.11 0.76 3.95
C VAL A 228 -18.41 1.59 2.71
N GLN A 229 -18.17 1.02 1.54
CA GLN A 229 -18.60 1.59 0.25
C GLN A 229 -19.76 0.75 -0.27
N GLU A 230 -20.97 1.14 0.14
CA GLU A 230 -22.16 0.79 -0.61
C GLU A 230 -22.22 1.68 -1.85
N LYS A 231 -22.59 1.07 -2.98
CA LYS A 231 -22.38 1.55 -4.35
C LYS A 231 -22.80 2.99 -4.61
#